data_AF-A0A2N5YIW6-F1
#
_entry.id   AF-A0A2N5YIW6-F1
#
_cell.length_a   1.000
_cell.length_b   1.000
_cell.length_c   1.000
_cell.angle_alpha   90.00
_cell.angle_beta   90.00
_cell.angle_gamma   90.00
#
_symmetry.space_group_name_H-M   'P 1'
#
loop_
_entity.id
_entity.type
_entity.pdbx_description
1 polymer ?
#
loop_
_entity_poly.entity_id
_entity_poly.type
_entity_poly.pdbx_seq_one_letter_code
_entity_poly.pdbx_strand_id
1 'polypeptide(L)'
;MYEGCNLDAHHLIPKTFKGKETILIHRICHQKIHSIFTERELLNEYYTIENLLSHEDIKSFVHWVQKIDPMIYKRNKTSNRKKEKK
;
A
#
# COMPACT_ATOMS: atom_id res chain seq x y z
N MET A 1 -15.01 18.55 -2.08
CA MET A 1 -14.25 18.36 -3.33
C MET A 1 -12.82 18.06 -2.92
N TYR A 2 -12.27 16.90 -3.29
CA TYR A 2 -10.95 16.43 -2.82
C TYR A 2 -9.82 17.06 -3.67
N GLU A 3 -9.74 18.38 -3.65
CA GLU A 3 -8.75 19.16 -4.41
C GLU A 3 -7.41 19.15 -3.66
N GLY A 4 -6.47 18.33 -4.13
CA GLY A 4 -5.08 18.30 -3.60
C GLY A 4 -4.59 16.95 -3.08
N CYS A 5 -5.43 15.91 -3.13
CA CYS A 5 -5.01 14.59 -2.68
C CYS A 5 -4.08 13.92 -3.70
N ASN A 6 -2.83 13.65 -3.31
CA ASN A 6 -1.86 12.95 -4.16
C ASN A 6 -2.24 11.46 -4.25
N LEU A 7 -3.17 11.16 -5.16
CA LEU A 7 -3.63 9.82 -5.47
C LEU A 7 -2.76 9.19 -6.57
N ASP A 8 -2.51 7.90 -6.41
CA ASP A 8 -1.69 7.08 -7.29
C ASP A 8 -2.44 5.77 -7.58
N ALA A 9 -2.33 5.28 -8.81
CA ALA A 9 -2.98 4.03 -9.21
C ALA A 9 -2.13 2.83 -8.78
N HIS A 10 -2.56 2.13 -7.73
CA HIS A 10 -1.89 0.93 -7.26
C HIS A 10 -2.47 -0.30 -7.93
N HIS A 11 -1.60 -1.14 -8.49
CA HIS A 11 -1.98 -2.43 -9.07
C HIS A 11 -1.98 -3.48 -7.96
N LEU A 12 -3.15 -4.05 -7.64
CA LEU A 12 -3.29 -5.11 -6.63
C LEU A 12 -2.46 -6.34 -7.02
N ILE A 13 -2.49 -6.69 -8.31
CA ILE A 13 -1.63 -7.70 -8.90
C ILE A 13 -0.53 -6.98 -9.68
N PRO A 14 0.77 -7.23 -9.41
CA PRO A 14 1.84 -6.55 -10.12
C PRO A 14 1.73 -6.72 -11.64
N LYS A 15 2.12 -5.68 -12.39
CA LYS A 15 2.06 -5.65 -13.86
C LYS A 15 2.79 -6.84 -14.51
N THR A 16 3.87 -7.31 -13.86
CA THR A 16 4.65 -8.51 -14.22
C THR A 16 3.79 -9.77 -14.31
N PHE A 17 2.71 -9.85 -13.53
CA PHE A 17 1.78 -10.99 -13.50
C PHE A 17 0.46 -10.70 -14.22
N LYS A 18 0.43 -9.73 -15.15
CA LYS A 18 -0.76 -9.32 -15.93
C LYS A 18 -1.94 -8.82 -15.09
N GLY A 19 -1.68 -8.29 -13.90
CA GLY A 19 -2.72 -7.64 -13.09
C GLY A 19 -3.37 -6.45 -13.81
N LYS A 20 -4.70 -6.48 -13.93
CA LYS A 20 -5.51 -5.37 -14.49
C LYS A 20 -6.23 -4.55 -13.43
N GLU A 21 -6.37 -5.10 -12.24
CA GLU A 21 -7.09 -4.46 -11.15
C GLU A 21 -6.22 -3.38 -10.53
N THR A 22 -6.68 -2.14 -10.68
CA THR A 22 -6.03 -0.95 -10.15
C THR A 22 -6.99 -0.23 -9.23
N ILE A 23 -6.44 0.24 -8.11
CA ILE A 23 -7.18 1.02 -7.13
C ILE A 23 -6.51 2.38 -6.97
N LEU A 24 -7.33 3.42 -6.82
CA LEU A 24 -6.85 4.76 -6.51
C LEU A 24 -6.60 4.86 -5.02
N ILE A 25 -5.33 5.05 -4.63
CA ILE A 25 -4.93 5.22 -3.23
C ILE A 25 -3.97 6.38 -3.08
N HIS A 26 -3.83 6.90 -1.87
CA HIS A 26 -2.82 7.93 -1.60
C HIS A 26 -1.41 7.42 -1.89
N ARG A 27 -0.54 8.31 -2.37
CA ARG A 27 0.87 7.99 -2.63
C ARG A 27 1.60 7.45 -1.41
N ILE A 28 1.23 7.90 -0.21
CA ILE A 28 1.79 7.38 1.06
C ILE A 28 1.34 5.94 1.33
N CYS A 29 0.08 5.60 1.03
CA CYS A 29 -0.44 4.25 1.11
C CYS A 29 0.26 3.34 0.11
N HIS A 30 0.44 3.82 -1.13
CA HIS A 30 1.19 3.11 -2.15
C HIS A 30 2.61 2.80 -1.69
N GLN A 31 3.33 3.80 -1.15
CA GLN A 31 4.65 3.58 -0.56
C GLN A 31 4.65 2.60 0.62
N LYS A 32 3.62 2.62 1.47
CA LYS A 32 3.52 1.69 2.62
C LYS A 32 3.38 0.24 2.17
N ILE A 33 2.51 -0.02 1.19
CA ILE A 33 2.27 -1.35 0.65
C ILE A 33 3.58 -1.91 0.06
N HIS A 34 4.28 -1.13 -0.77
CA HIS A 34 5.60 -1.53 -1.30
C HIS A 34 6.73 -1.53 -0.27
N SER A 35 6.54 -0.90 0.88
CA SER A 35 7.49 -0.93 1.99
C SER A 35 7.36 -2.20 2.83
N ILE A 36 6.14 -2.73 2.98
CA ILE A 36 5.85 -3.93 3.77
C ILE A 36 5.99 -5.17 2.90
N PHE A 37 5.33 -5.18 1.75
CA PHE A 37 5.21 -6.37 0.90
C PHE A 37 6.21 -6.37 -0.26
N THR A 38 6.55 -7.58 -0.66
CA THR A 38 7.23 -7.86 -1.93
C THR A 38 6.20 -8.12 -3.04
N GLU A 39 6.61 -7.99 -4.30
CA GLU A 39 5.73 -8.29 -5.44
C GLU A 39 5.21 -9.73 -5.43
N ARG A 40 6.02 -10.67 -4.93
CA ARG A 40 5.65 -12.09 -4.76
C ARG A 40 4.60 -12.30 -3.67
N GLU A 41 4.70 -11.59 -2.55
CA GLU A 41 3.69 -11.65 -1.49
C GLU A 41 2.37 -11.00 -1.94
N LEU A 42 2.44 -9.88 -2.67
CA LEU A 42 1.25 -9.26 -3.27
C LEU A 42 0.55 -10.21 -4.25
N LEU A 43 1.30 -10.99 -5.05
CA LEU A 43 0.68 -11.96 -5.94
C LEU A 43 0.04 -13.14 -5.21
N ASN A 44 0.75 -13.74 -4.25
CA ASN A 44 0.33 -15.02 -3.66
C ASN A 44 -0.71 -14.84 -2.55
N GLU A 45 -0.50 -13.86 -1.67
CA GLU A 45 -1.28 -13.74 -0.43
C GLU A 45 -2.05 -12.42 -0.36
N TYR A 46 -1.53 -11.32 -0.91
CA TYR A 46 -2.09 -9.97 -0.73
C TYR A 46 -2.67 -9.36 -2.03
N TYR A 47 -3.24 -10.17 -2.91
CA TYR A 47 -3.79 -9.72 -4.20
C TYR A 47 -5.20 -9.10 -4.09
N THR A 48 -5.78 -9.09 -2.88
CA THR A 48 -7.07 -8.44 -2.58
C THR A 48 -6.93 -7.41 -1.47
N ILE A 49 -7.83 -6.42 -1.46
CA ILE A 49 -7.87 -5.38 -0.42
C ILE A 49 -8.10 -5.99 0.97
N GLU A 50 -8.94 -7.03 1.07
CA GLU A 50 -9.24 -7.70 2.33
C GLU A 50 -7.99 -8.37 2.93
N ASN A 51 -7.18 -9.01 2.08
CA ASN A 51 -5.92 -9.61 2.53
C ASN A 51 -4.91 -8.54 2.92
N LEU A 52 -4.81 -7.44 2.14
CA LEU A 52 -3.99 -6.27 2.51
C LEU A 52 -4.37 -5.74 3.90
N LEU A 53 -5.67 -5.58 4.17
CA LEU A 53 -6.20 -5.10 5.46
C LEU A 53 -6.08 -6.13 6.59
N SER A 54 -5.92 -7.41 6.27
CA SER A 54 -5.70 -8.46 7.26
C SER A 54 -4.33 -8.36 7.94
N HIS A 55 -3.35 -7.70 7.30
CA HIS A 55 -2.02 -7.52 7.88
C HIS A 55 -2.01 -6.44 8.97
N GLU A 56 -1.47 -6.76 10.15
CA GLU A 56 -1.43 -5.87 11.31
C GLU A 56 -0.73 -4.53 11.06
N ASP A 57 0.43 -4.52 10.36
CA ASP A 57 1.12 -3.29 9.96
C ASP A 57 0.28 -2.38 9.05
N ILE A 58 -0.49 -2.98 8.12
CA ILE A 58 -1.38 -2.23 7.23
C ILE A 58 -2.56 -1.69 8.03
N LYS A 59 -3.20 -2.53 8.86
CA LYS A 59 -4.35 -2.16 9.67
C LYS A 59 -4.03 -0.99 10.61
N SER A 60 -2.90 -1.07 11.30
CA SER A 60 -2.41 0.01 12.16
C SER A 60 -2.10 1.28 11.37
N PHE A 61 -1.51 1.13 10.19
CA PHE A 61 -1.25 2.26 9.29
C PHE A 61 -2.53 2.90 8.76
N VAL A 62 -3.53 2.13 8.32
CA VAL A 62 -4.82 2.64 7.85
C VAL A 62 -5.54 3.37 8.96
N HIS A 63 -5.55 2.83 10.18
CA HIS A 63 -6.16 3.48 11.33
C HIS A 63 -5.46 4.80 11.69
N TRP A 64 -4.15 4.88 11.47
CA TRP A 64 -3.39 6.11 11.61
C TRP A 64 -3.66 7.10 10.46
N VAL A 65 -3.75 6.62 9.21
CA VAL A 65 -4.08 7.45 8.03
C VAL A 65 -5.48 8.04 8.16
N GLN A 66 -6.45 7.31 8.67
CA GLN A 66 -7.81 7.82 8.91
C GLN A 66 -7.85 9.00 9.90
N LYS A 67 -6.85 9.10 10.80
CA LYS A 67 -6.72 10.19 11.77
C LYS A 67 -5.93 11.38 11.22
N ILE A 68 -5.34 11.24 10.03
CA ILE A 68 -4.48 12.25 9.43
C ILE A 68 -5.15 12.80 8.19
N ASP A 69 -4.96 14.10 7.99
CA ASP A 69 -5.50 14.77 6.82
C ASP A 69 -4.93 14.16 5.52
N PRO A 70 -5.79 13.81 4.54
CA PRO A 70 -5.37 13.17 3.29
C PRO A 70 -4.46 14.05 2.42
N MET A 71 -4.28 15.32 2.78
CA MET A 71 -3.36 16.27 2.15
C MET A 71 -1.90 16.14 2.64
N ILE A 72 -1.64 15.34 3.68
CA ILE A 72 -0.30 15.26 4.32
C ILE A 72 0.64 14.36 3.51
N TYR A 73 1.70 14.95 2.93
CA TYR A 73 2.82 14.22 2.32
C TYR A 73 3.84 13.80 3.40
N LYS A 74 3.83 12.53 3.79
CA LYS A 74 4.85 11.93 4.69
C LYS A 74 5.55 10.77 4.00
N ARG A 75 6.86 10.65 4.23
CA ARG A 75 7.70 9.57 3.67
C ARG A 75 7.60 8.33 4.57
N ASN A 76 7.28 7.17 3.98
CA ASN A 76 7.27 5.93 4.74
C ASN A 76 8.68 5.33 4.85
N LYS A 77 9.04 4.81 6.02
CA LYS A 77 10.27 4.03 6.21
C LYS A 77 10.01 2.58 5.80
N THR A 78 10.91 2.01 4.99
CA THR A 78 10.88 0.60 4.61
C THR A 78 10.88 -0.31 5.83
N SER A 79 10.00 -1.31 5.88
CA SER A 79 9.96 -2.27 6.99
C SER A 79 11.24 -3.11 7.02
N ASN A 80 11.78 -3.36 8.21
CA ASN A 80 12.98 -4.20 8.39
C ASN A 80 12.72 -5.63 7.88
N ARG A 81 11.49 -6.15 8.00
CA ARG A 81 11.08 -7.46 7.48
C ARG A 81 11.36 -7.62 5.98
N LYS A 82 11.22 -6.56 5.19
CA LYS A 82 11.55 -6.58 3.76
C LYS A 82 13.05 -6.51 3.49
N LYS A 83 13.82 -5.88 4.37
CA LYS A 83 15.28 -5.82 4.23
C LYS A 83 15.93 -7.17 4.53
N GLU A 84 15.39 -7.93 5.47
CA GLU A 84 15.91 -9.24 5.87
C GLU A 84 15.58 -10.35 4.87
N LYS A 85 14.53 -10.16 4.04
CA LYS A 85 14.11 -11.11 2.99
C LYS A 85 14.70 -10.81 1.59
N LYS A 86 15.63 -9.86 1.46
CA LYS A 86 16.21 -9.47 0.16
C LYS A 86 17.43 -10.30 -0.21
#